data_AF-A0A9C9XAU0-F1
#
_entry.id   AF-A0A9C9XAU0-F1
#
_cell.length_a   1.000
_cell.length_b   1.000
_cell.length_c   1.000
_cell.angle_alpha   90.00
_cell.angle_beta   90.00
_cell.angle_gamma   90.00
#
_symmetry.space_group_name_H-M   'P 1'
#
loop_
_entity.id
_entity.type
_entity.pdbx_description
1 polymer ?
#
loop_
_entity_poly.entity_id
_entity_poly.type
_entity_poly.pdbx_seq_one_letter_code
_entity_poly.pdbx_strand_id
1 'polypeptide(L)' 'MRTYRGSSDHDHRQPARSGILLVNLGTPDAPDAAAIRRYLAEFLSDPRVIEMPRWLWKPI' A
#
# COMPACT_ATOMS: atom_id res chain seq x y z
N MET A 1 -1.75 10.34 8.90
CA MET A 1 -2.70 9.25 9.15
C MET A 1 -4.02 9.61 8.47
N ARG A 2 -4.36 8.99 7.33
CA ARG A 2 -5.64 9.23 6.66
C ARG A 2 -6.72 8.55 7.51
N THR A 3 -7.68 9.31 8.03
CA THR A 3 -8.71 8.78 8.93
C THR A 3 -9.58 7.78 8.17
N TYR A 4 -9.69 6.55 8.67
CA TYR A 4 -10.65 5.59 8.14
C TYR A 4 -12.07 6.15 8.32
N ARG A 5 -12.75 6.46 7.21
CA ARG A 5 -14.19 6.74 7.21
C ARG A 5 -14.93 5.42 7.10
N GLY A 6 -15.16 4.77 8.24
CA GLY A 6 -16.09 3.65 8.32
C GLY A 6 -17.53 4.14 8.25
N SER A 7 -18.41 3.32 7.67
CA SER A 7 -19.85 3.47 7.86
C SER A 7 -20.20 3.04 9.28
N SER A 8 -20.63 3.96 10.14
CA SER A 8 -21.06 3.66 11.51
C SER A 8 -22.43 2.97 11.60
N ASP A 9 -23.14 2.84 10.47
CA ASP A 9 -24.48 2.27 10.37
C ASP A 9 -24.44 0.77 10.03
N HIS A 10 -23.55 0.03 10.72
CA HIS A 10 -23.42 -1.41 10.55
C HIS A 10 -24.21 -2.11 11.66
N ASP A 11 -25.38 -2.64 11.33
CA ASP A 11 -26.16 -3.48 12.25
C ASP A 11 -25.77 -4.95 12.07
N HIS A 12 -25.31 -5.57 13.16
CA HIS A 12 -24.90 -6.99 13.20
C HIS A 12 -26.06 -7.97 12.90
N ARG A 13 -27.31 -7.50 12.89
CA ARG A 13 -28.48 -8.29 12.49
C ARG A 13 -28.77 -8.25 10.99
N GLN A 14 -28.06 -7.44 10.20
CA GLN A 14 -28.21 -7.45 8.76
C GLN A 14 -27.67 -8.75 8.15
N PRO A 15 -28.31 -9.29 7.11
CA PRO A 15 -27.80 -10.45 6.40
C PRO A 15 -26.40 -10.17 5.83
N ALA A 16 -25.52 -11.17 5.89
CA ALA A 16 -24.15 -11.04 5.43
C ALA A 16 -24.11 -10.59 3.96
N ARG A 17 -23.32 -9.55 3.68
CA ARG A 17 -23.09 -9.04 2.32
C ARG A 17 -21.64 -9.25 1.94
N SER A 18 -21.40 -9.66 0.71
CA SER A 18 -20.04 -9.77 0.17
C SER A 18 -19.49 -8.39 -0.17
N GLY A 19 -18.37 -8.01 0.46
CA GLY A 19 -17.60 -6.83 0.10
C GLY A 19 -16.41 -7.20 -0.78
N ILE A 20 -16.09 -6.36 -1.76
CA ILE A 20 -14.90 -6.52 -2.60
C ILE A 20 -13.91 -5.42 -2.22
N LEU A 21 -12.70 -5.81 -1.81
CA LEU A 21 -11.59 -4.90 -1.59
C LEU A 21 -10.66 -4.95 -2.80
N LEU A 22 -10.71 -3.90 -3.63
CA LEU A 22 -9.75 -3.73 -4.73
C LEU A 22 -8.50 -3.04 -4.18
N VAL A 23 -7.35 -3.72 -4.29
CA VAL A 23 -6.05 -3.17 -3.90
C VAL A 23 -5.12 -3.09 -5.11
N ASN A 24 -4.30 -2.05 -5.14
CA ASN A 24 -3.17 -1.90 -6.03
C ASN A 24 -2.05 -1.20 -5.24
N LEU A 25 -0.80 -1.38 -5.66
CA LEU A 25 0.35 -0.69 -5.11
C LEU A 25 0.33 0.82 -5.43
N GLY A 26 -0.35 1.20 -6.50
CA GLY A 26 -0.31 2.54 -7.07
C GLY A 26 0.75 2.66 -8.17
N THR A 27 1.00 3.89 -8.59
CA THR A 27 1.95 4.26 -9.64
C THR A 27 2.61 5.58 -9.22
N PRO A 28 3.87 5.87 -9.61
CA PRO A 28 4.44 7.19 -9.39
C PRO A 28 3.59 8.30 -10.03
N ASP A 29 3.57 9.48 -9.38
CA ASP A 29 2.76 10.63 -9.82
C ASP A 29 3.19 11.22 -11.17
N ALA A 30 4.43 10.96 -11.58
CA ALA A 30 5.02 11.44 -12.83
C ALA A 30 6.11 10.47 -13.34
N PRO A 31 6.40 10.46 -14.66
CA PRO A 31 7.43 9.62 -15.26
C PRO A 31 8.84 10.23 -15.13
N ASP A 32 9.13 10.94 -14.05
CA ASP A 32 10.44 11.54 -13.80
C ASP A 32 11.21 10.79 -12.69
N ALA A 33 12.53 10.95 -12.70
CA ALA A 33 13.42 10.22 -11.79
C ALA A 33 13.13 10.51 -10.32
N ALA A 34 12.65 11.71 -9.97
CA ALA A 34 12.36 12.07 -8.58
C ALA A 34 11.09 11.36 -8.08
N ALA A 35 10.02 11.36 -8.88
CA ALA A 35 8.78 10.66 -8.60
C ALA A 35 9.00 9.14 -8.52
N ILE A 36 9.76 8.58 -9.47
CA ILE A 36 10.10 7.15 -9.48
C ILE A 36 10.92 6.78 -8.24
N ARG A 37 11.93 7.58 -7.87
CA ARG A 37 12.76 7.30 -6.69
C ARG A 37 11.93 7.30 -5.40
N ARG A 38 10.98 8.23 -5.26
CA ARG A 38 10.05 8.27 -4.12
C ARG A 38 9.20 7.00 -4.06
N TYR A 39 8.56 6.63 -5.17
CA TYR A 39 7.74 5.43 -5.26
C TYR A 39 8.52 4.14 -4.95
N LEU A 40 9.71 3.97 -5.54
CA LEU A 40 10.55 2.81 -5.30
C LEU A 40 11.06 2.75 -3.86
N ALA A 41 11.39 3.88 -3.23
CA ALA A 41 11.84 3.90 -1.84
C ALA A 41 10.77 3.37 -0.86
N GLU A 42 9.49 3.62 -1.14
CA GLU A 42 8.36 3.09 -0.37
C GLU A 42 8.24 1.56 -0.55
N PHE A 43 8.29 1.09 -1.79
CA PHE A 43 8.14 -0.34 -2.11
C PHE A 43 9.35 -1.19 -1.67
N LEU A 44 10.57 -0.77 -2.01
CA LEU A 44 11.79 -1.52 -1.73
C LEU A 44 12.20 -1.49 -0.24
N SER A 45 11.55 -0.66 0.57
CA SER A 45 11.75 -0.65 2.02
C SER A 45 10.95 -1.72 2.75
N ASP A 46 9.93 -2.31 2.12
CA ASP A 46 9.07 -3.33 2.69
C ASP A 46 9.72 -4.73 2.59
N PRO A 47 9.99 -5.42 3.71
CA PRO A 47 10.55 -6.77 3.69
C PRO A 47 9.62 -7.83 3.05
N ARG A 48 8.34 -7.52 2.83
CA ARG A 48 7.41 -8.37 2.08
C ARG A 48 7.63 -8.32 0.58
N VAL A 49 8.33 -7.29 0.11
CA VAL A 49 8.65 -7.07 -1.31
C VAL A 49 10.02 -7.67 -1.64
N ILE A 50 10.98 -7.53 -0.72
CA ILE A 50 12.34 -8.06 -0.88
C ILE A 50 12.69 -8.92 0.33
N GLU A 51 12.97 -10.19 0.05
CA GLU A 51 13.32 -11.18 1.06
C GLU A 51 14.81 -11.13 1.47
N MET A 52 15.65 -10.41 0.72
CA MET A 52 17.08 -10.26 1.02
C MET A 52 17.30 -9.38 2.27
N PRO A 53 18.35 -9.65 3.07
CA PRO A 53 18.72 -8.78 4.19
C PRO A 53 18.90 -7.32 3.75
N ARG A 54 18.29 -6.38 4.50
CA ARG A 54 18.18 -4.96 4.11
C ARG A 54 19.52 -4.30 3.77
N TRP A 55 20.61 -4.71 4.42
CA TRP A 55 21.95 -4.16 4.20
C TRP A 55 22.57 -4.55 2.86
N LEU A 56 22.07 -5.62 2.22
CA LEU A 56 22.52 -6.06 0.90
C LEU A 56 21.77 -5.33 -0.24
N TRP A 57 20.57 -4.83 0.03
CA TRP A 57 19.69 -4.22 -0.99
C TRP A 57 19.56 -2.69 -0.92
N LYS A 58 19.54 -2.11 0.29
CA LYS A 58 19.41 -0.65 0.46
C LYS A 58 20.55 0.25 -0.04
N PRO A 59 21.77 -0.22 -0.35
CA PRO A 59 22.79 0.67 -0.92
C PRO A 59 22.64 0.94 -2.43
N ILE A 60 21.61 0.38 -3.10
CA ILE A 60 21.31 0.60 -4.53
C ILE A 60 20.26 1.69 -4.71
#